data_AF-A0A9D9NNU2-F1
#
_entry.id   AF-A0A9D9NNU2-F1
#
_cell.length_a   1.000
_cell.length_b   1.000
_cell.length_c   1.000
_cell.angle_alpha   90.00
_cell.angle_beta   90.00
_cell.angle_gamma   90.00
#
_symmetry.space_group_name_H-M   'P 1'
#
loop_
_entity.id
_entity.type
_entity.pdbx_description
1 polymer ?
#
loop_
_entity_poly.entity_id
_entity_poly.type
_entity_poly.pdbx_seq_one_letter_code
_entity_poly.pdbx_strand_id
1 'polypeptide(L)'
;MKIDFNSIEERSIPNFKGGEKALATRMFTDGNGKIMKARLEPGASIGTHTHDDSSEVILILSGCGHAVYDGGRIDLRAGDVHYCPKGHTHCLVCDGPGDLEFFAVVPLQ
;
A
#
# COMPACT_ATOMS: atom_id res chain seq x y z
N MET A 1 -14.42 -1.69 -17.54
CA MET A 1 -14.66 -0.48 -16.72
C MET A 1 -13.35 0.30 -16.61
N LYS A 2 -13.36 1.64 -16.61
CA LYS A 2 -12.18 2.48 -16.35
C LYS A 2 -12.27 3.02 -14.91
N ILE A 3 -11.18 2.93 -14.14
CA ILE A 3 -11.04 3.64 -12.86
C ILE A 3 -10.19 4.89 -13.13
N ASP A 4 -10.79 6.07 -13.00
CA ASP A 4 -10.08 7.34 -13.13
C ASP A 4 -9.76 7.88 -11.75
N PHE A 5 -8.53 7.66 -11.28
CA PHE A 5 -8.13 8.14 -9.95
C PHE A 5 -8.19 9.67 -9.84
N ASN A 6 -8.06 10.43 -10.93
CA ASN A 6 -8.14 11.89 -10.86
C ASN A 6 -9.54 12.38 -10.48
N SER A 7 -10.58 11.58 -10.74
CA SER A 7 -11.96 11.88 -10.33
C SER A 7 -12.33 11.33 -8.95
N ILE A 8 -11.43 10.60 -8.28
CA ILE A 8 -11.66 10.05 -6.94
C ILE A 8 -11.00 10.99 -5.93
N GLU A 9 -11.76 11.49 -4.95
CA GLU A 9 -11.24 12.32 -3.86
C GLU A 9 -10.08 11.61 -3.13
N GLU A 10 -9.02 12.36 -2.87
CA GLU A 10 -7.91 11.88 -2.03
C GLU A 10 -8.29 11.96 -0.56
N ARG A 11 -8.16 10.84 0.13
CA ARG A 11 -8.36 10.75 1.57
C ARG A 11 -7.03 10.60 2.26
N SER A 12 -6.87 11.31 3.38
CA SER A 12 -5.76 11.10 4.31
C SER A 12 -6.26 10.25 5.46
N ILE A 13 -5.68 9.06 5.65
CA ILE A 13 -6.07 8.12 6.70
C ILE A 13 -4.94 8.08 7.73
N PRO A 14 -5.13 8.69 8.92
CA PRO A 14 -4.11 8.70 9.96
C PRO A 14 -3.89 7.30 10.53
N ASN A 15 -2.64 6.99 10.85
CA ASN A 15 -2.16 5.78 11.50
C ASN A 15 -2.76 4.51 10.88
N PHE A 16 -2.74 4.43 9.55
CA PHE A 16 -3.39 3.34 8.83
C PHE A 16 -2.79 1.99 9.25
N LYS A 17 -3.64 1.08 9.72
CA LYS A 17 -3.26 -0.22 10.32
C LYS A 17 -2.28 -0.10 11.50
N GLY A 18 -2.30 1.03 12.23
CA GLY A 18 -1.39 1.30 13.33
C GLY A 18 0.00 1.77 12.90
N GLY A 19 0.17 2.14 11.63
CA GLY A 19 1.41 2.72 11.13
C GLY A 19 1.64 4.16 11.57
N GLU A 20 2.73 4.75 11.08
CA GLU A 20 3.15 6.11 11.37
C GLU A 20 2.54 7.10 10.39
N LYS A 21 2.21 8.29 10.90
CA LYS A 21 1.66 9.42 10.13
C LYS A 21 0.38 9.04 9.37
N ALA A 22 0.27 9.29 8.07
CA ALA A 22 -0.95 9.07 7.32
C ALA A 22 -0.72 8.43 5.94
N LEU A 23 -1.68 7.62 5.52
CA LEU A 23 -1.81 7.12 4.16
C LEU A 23 -2.67 8.10 3.35
N ALA A 24 -2.10 8.75 2.33
CA ALA A 24 -2.87 9.51 1.36
C ALA A 24 -3.28 8.57 0.22
N THR A 25 -4.58 8.41 -0.03
CA THR A 25 -5.08 7.39 -0.97
C THR A 25 -6.32 7.83 -1.74
N ARG A 26 -6.38 7.40 -3.00
CA ARG A 26 -7.55 7.43 -3.87
C ARG A 26 -7.95 5.99 -4.12
N MET A 27 -9.12 5.60 -3.62
CA MET A 27 -9.51 4.18 -3.52
C MET A 27 -10.86 3.93 -4.18
N PHE A 28 -10.91 2.93 -5.05
CA PHE A 28 -12.13 2.30 -5.52
C PHE A 28 -12.34 1.00 -4.73
N THR A 29 -13.57 0.74 -4.31
CA THR A 29 -13.95 -0.44 -3.55
C THR A 29 -15.25 -1.00 -4.11
N ASP A 30 -15.33 -2.31 -4.26
CA ASP A 30 -16.55 -3.03 -4.58
C ASP A 30 -16.72 -4.28 -3.68
N GLY A 31 -17.65 -5.17 -4.02
CA GLY A 31 -17.87 -6.41 -3.28
C GLY A 31 -16.75 -7.45 -3.45
N ASN A 32 -15.79 -7.23 -4.34
CA ASN A 32 -14.70 -8.16 -4.64
C ASN A 32 -13.35 -7.69 -4.11
N GLY A 33 -13.21 -6.42 -3.71
CA GLY A 33 -11.97 -5.93 -3.14
C GLY A 33 -11.77 -4.43 -3.28
N LYS A 34 -10.49 -4.04 -3.24
CA LYS A 34 -10.05 -2.64 -3.30
C LYS A 34 -9.00 -2.46 -4.38
N ILE A 35 -9.02 -1.31 -5.04
CA ILE A 35 -8.02 -0.88 -6.01
C ILE A 35 -7.67 0.57 -5.66
N MET A 36 -6.41 0.86 -5.39
CA MET A 36 -6.01 2.18 -4.91
C MET A 36 -4.72 2.69 -5.53
N LYS A 37 -4.65 4.00 -5.74
CA LYS A 37 -3.38 4.74 -5.89
C LYS A 37 -3.15 5.49 -4.59
N ALA A 38 -1.99 5.31 -3.98
CA ALA A 38 -1.67 5.87 -2.68
C ALA A 38 -0.22 6.38 -2.60
N ARG A 39 0.04 7.20 -1.58
CA ARG A 39 1.37 7.67 -1.24
C ARG A 39 1.60 7.72 0.26
N LEU A 40 2.85 7.50 0.66
CA LEU A 40 3.38 7.70 2.00
C LEU A 40 4.46 8.78 1.93
N GLU A 41 4.37 9.78 2.79
CA GLU A 41 5.45 10.77 2.94
C GLU A 41 6.63 10.17 3.73
N PRO A 42 7.84 10.77 3.70
CA PRO A 42 8.98 10.30 4.47
C PRO A 42 8.67 10.07 5.96
N GLY A 43 8.96 8.88 6.45
CA GLY A 43 8.67 8.42 7.81
C GLY A 43 7.25 7.91 8.04
N ALA A 44 6.36 7.95 7.04
CA ALA A 44 5.04 7.36 7.15
C ALA A 44 5.08 5.85 6.87
N SER A 45 4.13 5.11 7.44
CA SER A 45 4.00 3.67 7.20
C SER A 45 2.55 3.19 7.23
N ILE A 46 2.33 2.07 6.54
CA ILE A 46 1.19 1.20 6.78
C ILE A 46 1.63 0.19 7.83
N GLY A 47 0.91 0.10 8.94
CA GLY A 47 1.26 -0.80 10.03
C GLY A 47 1.15 -2.27 9.64
N THR A 48 1.84 -3.12 10.42
CA THR A 48 1.88 -4.56 10.20
C THR A 48 0.48 -5.17 10.28
N HIS A 49 0.09 -5.89 9.24
CA HIS A 49 -1.21 -6.55 9.18
C HIS A 49 -1.17 -7.82 8.33
N THR A 50 -2.15 -8.68 8.59
CA THR A 50 -2.34 -9.96 7.91
C THR A 50 -3.52 -9.85 6.95
N HIS A 51 -3.42 -10.51 5.80
CA HIS A 51 -4.52 -10.67 4.85
C HIS A 51 -5.24 -12.01 5.06
N ASP A 52 -6.21 -12.06 5.99
CA ASP A 52 -6.89 -13.32 6.35
C ASP A 52 -7.86 -13.83 5.27
N ASP A 53 -8.47 -12.92 4.50
CA ASP A 53 -9.53 -13.17 3.53
C ASP A 53 -9.22 -12.60 2.14
N SER A 54 -7.98 -12.16 1.93
CA SER A 54 -7.57 -11.40 0.75
C SER A 54 -6.11 -11.67 0.41
N SER A 55 -5.64 -11.09 -0.68
CA SER A 55 -4.20 -10.91 -0.95
C SER A 55 -3.95 -9.44 -1.27
N GLU A 56 -2.69 -9.02 -1.42
CA GLU A 56 -2.37 -7.68 -1.92
C GLU A 56 -1.21 -7.73 -2.92
N VAL A 57 -1.39 -7.02 -4.04
CA VAL A 57 -0.32 -6.72 -5.01
C VAL A 57 -0.05 -5.23 -4.96
N ILE A 58 1.20 -4.84 -4.72
CA ILE A 58 1.66 -3.44 -4.70
C ILE A 58 2.68 -3.23 -5.81
N LEU A 59 2.45 -2.28 -6.70
CA LEU A 59 3.44 -1.76 -7.66
C LEU A 59 3.94 -0.40 -7.19
N ILE A 60 5.25 -0.25 -6.99
CA ILE A 60 5.84 1.04 -6.67
C ILE A 60 5.94 1.90 -7.94
N LEU A 61 5.32 3.08 -7.90
CA LEU A 61 5.27 4.02 -9.01
C LEU A 61 6.45 5.00 -8.97
N SER A 62 6.81 5.49 -7.78
CA SER A 62 7.91 6.42 -7.56
C SER A 62 8.41 6.36 -6.11
N GLY A 63 9.60 6.92 -5.87
CA GLY A 63 10.22 6.91 -4.55
C GLY A 63 10.87 5.58 -4.18
N CYS A 64 11.24 5.47 -2.91
CA CYS A 64 11.81 4.25 -2.34
C CYS A 64 11.38 4.08 -0.88
N GLY A 65 11.38 2.82 -0.46
CA GLY A 65 11.00 2.41 0.89
C GLY A 65 11.34 0.95 1.11
N HIS A 66 10.65 0.32 2.06
CA HIS A 66 10.74 -1.12 2.26
C HIS A 66 9.42 -1.70 2.75
N ALA A 67 9.22 -2.99 2.48
CA ALA A 67 8.26 -3.80 3.18
C ALA A 67 8.98 -4.66 4.24
N VAL A 68 8.25 -5.02 5.29
CA VAL A 68 8.60 -6.19 6.11
C VAL A 68 7.57 -7.26 5.78
N TYR A 69 8.01 -8.42 5.30
CA TYR A 69 7.16 -9.54 4.91
C TYR A 69 7.62 -10.79 5.64
N ASP A 70 6.74 -11.38 6.44
CA ASP A 70 7.03 -12.55 7.30
C ASP A 70 8.35 -12.40 8.10
N GLY A 71 8.61 -11.19 8.59
CA GLY A 71 9.80 -10.83 9.38
C GLY A 71 11.05 -10.48 8.56
N GLY A 72 11.04 -10.67 7.24
CA GLY A 72 12.12 -10.29 6.33
C GLY A 72 11.93 -8.88 5.77
N ARG A 73 12.98 -8.06 5.79
CA ARG A 73 12.99 -6.76 5.11
C ARG A 73 13.17 -6.94 3.61
N ILE A 74 12.36 -6.23 2.82
CA ILE A 74 12.43 -6.18 1.36
C ILE A 74 12.50 -4.72 0.95
N ASP A 75 13.64 -4.27 0.43
CA ASP A 75 13.76 -2.91 -0.10
C ASP A 75 13.01 -2.79 -1.44
N LEU A 76 12.34 -1.66 -1.63
CA LEU A 76 11.46 -1.40 -2.77
C LEU A 76 11.75 -0.03 -3.39
N ARG A 77 11.71 0.03 -4.71
CA ARG A 77 11.86 1.26 -5.51
C ARG A 77 10.93 1.23 -6.72
N ALA A 78 10.81 2.37 -7.40
CA ALA A 78 10.01 2.51 -8.61
C ALA A 78 10.23 1.34 -9.61
N GLY A 79 9.14 0.70 -10.00
CA GLY A 79 9.13 -0.48 -10.88
C GLY A 79 9.07 -1.82 -10.16
N ASP A 80 9.36 -1.88 -8.86
CA ASP A 80 9.26 -3.12 -8.09
C ASP A 80 7.81 -3.47 -7.77
N VAL A 81 7.54 -4.78 -7.66
CA VAL A 81 6.25 -5.32 -7.25
C VAL A 81 6.43 -6.11 -5.95
N HIS A 82 5.65 -5.76 -4.93
CA HIS A 82 5.50 -6.55 -3.70
C HIS A 82 4.18 -7.32 -3.76
N TYR A 83 4.21 -8.60 -3.38
CA TYR A 83 3.02 -9.45 -3.32
C TYR A 83 2.90 -10.08 -1.94
N CYS A 84 1.73 -9.92 -1.32
CA CYS A 84 1.37 -10.55 -0.05
C CYS A 84 0.20 -11.52 -0.29
N PRO A 85 0.44 -12.85 -0.29
CA PRO A 85 -0.62 -13.84 -0.42
C PRO A 85 -1.53 -13.89 0.81
N LYS A 86 -2.72 -14.49 0.65
CA LYS A 86 -3.63 -14.78 1.77
C LYS A 86 -2.95 -15.57 2.88
N GLY A 87 -3.19 -15.15 4.11
CA GLY A 87 -2.62 -15.71 5.33
C GLY A 87 -1.25 -15.15 5.70
N HIS A 88 -0.66 -14.29 4.88
CA HIS A 88 0.65 -13.69 5.16
C HIS A 88 0.54 -12.29 5.76
N THR A 89 1.64 -11.88 6.40
CA THR A 89 1.72 -10.63 7.14
C THR A 89 2.76 -9.71 6.53
N HIS A 90 2.40 -8.44 6.34
CA HIS A 90 3.34 -7.44 5.89
C HIS A 90 3.08 -6.04 6.45
N CYS A 91 4.03 -5.15 6.21
CA CYS A 91 3.89 -3.70 6.35
C CYS A 91 4.55 -3.00 5.14
N LEU A 92 4.33 -1.70 5.00
CA LEU A 92 5.02 -0.86 4.01
C LEU A 92 5.47 0.44 4.65
N VAL A 93 6.73 0.81 4.48
CA VAL A 93 7.36 1.96 5.13
C VAL A 93 8.05 2.83 4.08
N CYS A 94 7.83 4.15 4.17
CA CYS A 94 8.58 5.13 3.40
C CYS A 94 9.77 5.64 4.23
N ASP A 95 10.94 5.02 4.10
CA ASP A 95 12.20 5.48 4.71
C ASP A 95 13.14 6.19 3.73
N GLY A 96 12.67 6.45 2.50
CA GLY A 96 13.33 7.31 1.52
C GLY A 96 13.18 8.81 1.80
N PRO A 97 13.95 9.68 1.11
CA PRO A 97 13.95 11.13 1.33
C PRO A 97 12.74 11.87 0.73
N GLY A 98 11.92 11.18 -0.08
CA GLY A 98 10.72 11.75 -0.70
C GLY A 98 9.57 10.75 -0.69
N ASP A 99 8.40 11.18 -1.18
CA ASP A 99 7.18 10.38 -1.15
C ASP A 99 7.37 9.04 -1.89
N LEU A 100 6.86 7.98 -1.27
CA LEU A 100 6.69 6.66 -1.88
C LEU A 100 5.28 6.57 -2.46
N GLU A 101 5.15 6.66 -3.79
CA GLU A 101 3.86 6.44 -4.48
C GLU A 101 3.74 4.99 -4.95
N PHE A 102 2.55 4.41 -4.78
CA PHE A 102 2.28 3.04 -5.20
C PHE A 102 0.83 2.84 -5.65
N PHE A 103 0.65 1.80 -6.45
CA PHE A 103 -0.64 1.26 -6.83
C PHE A 103 -0.84 -0.07 -6.13
N ALA A 104 -1.99 -0.28 -5.49
CA ALA A 104 -2.29 -1.52 -4.80
C ALA A 104 -3.65 -2.11 -5.20
N VAL A 105 -3.70 -3.44 -5.27
CA VAL A 105 -4.92 -4.23 -5.52
C VAL A 105 -5.06 -5.25 -4.40
N VAL A 106 -6.20 -5.21 -3.70
CA VAL A 106 -6.53 -6.11 -2.60
C VAL A 106 -7.78 -6.91 -2.96
N PRO A 107 -7.66 -8.03 -3.69
CA PRO A 107 -8.81 -8.88 -3.99
C PRO A 107 -9.18 -9.75 -2.80
N LEU A 108 -10.47 -9.93 -2.56
CA LEU A 108 -11.02 -10.91 -1.62
C LEU A 108 -10.87 -12.34 -2.21
N GLN A 109 -10.73 -13.34 -1.34
CA GLN A 109 -10.44 -14.73 -1.69
C GLN A 109 -11.17 -15.75 -0.80
#